data_AF-A0A183BRR6-F1
#
_entry.id   AF-A0A183BRR6-F1
#
_cell.length_a   1.000
_cell.length_b   1.000
_cell.length_c   1.000
_cell.angle_alpha   90.00
_cell.angle_beta   90.00
_cell.angle_gamma   90.00
#
_symmetry.space_group_name_H-M   'P 1'
#
loop_
_entity.id
_entity.type
_entity.pdbx_description
1 polymer ?
#
loop_
_entity_poly.entity_id
_entity_poly.type
_entity_poly.pdbx_seq_one_letter_code
_entity_poly.pdbx_strand_id
1 'polypeptide(L)'
;MPPTLQGLDFFLNRSGWTDAQLEEVVRLLYGKRLQQLSIAQRLLDSAQEADFELKGFQMVAQEEQCRRPRKVRVAAIQNKIVLSTSAPVQAQREALHHRVGKMIDAAARAGAQIVCLQEAWTMPFAFCTRERLPWTEFGESAEDGPTTKFLSELARRPFVEHSSRHFPHGRGDWKNAQKSHPAGRRLQRGACPVAAGRAKL
;
A
#
# COMPACT_ATOMS: atom_id res chain seq x y z
N MET A 1 -25.15 -0.63 -16.57
CA MET A 1 -23.95 -0.65 -15.71
C MET A 1 -22.77 -0.25 -16.57
N PRO A 2 -21.88 0.66 -16.13
CA PRO A 2 -20.63 0.86 -16.86
C PRO A 2 -19.88 -0.47 -16.91
N PRO A 3 -19.19 -0.79 -18.03
CA PRO A 3 -18.39 -2.00 -18.09
C PRO A 3 -17.40 -2.01 -16.92
N THR A 4 -17.17 -3.19 -16.34
CA THR A 4 -16.11 -3.41 -15.35
C THR A 4 -14.85 -2.82 -15.93
N LEU A 5 -14.30 -1.77 -15.29
CA LEU A 5 -13.09 -1.10 -15.78
C LEU A 5 -11.96 -2.14 -15.79
N GLN A 6 -11.67 -2.64 -16.98
CA GLN A 6 -10.56 -3.57 -17.22
C GLN A 6 -9.28 -2.75 -17.37
N GLY A 7 -8.18 -3.24 -16.78
CA GLY A 7 -6.89 -2.57 -16.88
C GLY A 7 -6.38 -2.52 -18.32
N LEU A 8 -5.47 -1.58 -18.62
CA LEU A 8 -4.84 -1.46 -19.95
C LEU A 8 -4.26 -2.80 -20.42
N ASP A 9 -3.65 -3.55 -19.52
CA ASP A 9 -3.07 -4.87 -19.80
C ASP A 9 -4.10 -5.87 -20.33
N PHE A 10 -5.36 -5.81 -19.89
CA PHE A 10 -6.42 -6.66 -20.42
C PHE A 10 -6.63 -6.38 -21.91
N PHE A 11 -6.68 -5.10 -22.30
CA PHE A 11 -6.88 -4.73 -23.69
C PHE A 11 -5.67 -5.08 -24.56
N LEU A 12 -4.46 -4.81 -24.08
CA LEU A 12 -3.22 -5.17 -24.77
C LEU A 12 -3.14 -6.68 -25.07
N ASN A 13 -3.53 -7.51 -24.11
CA ASN A 13 -3.53 -8.96 -24.27
C ASN A 13 -4.72 -9.51 -25.10
N ARG A 14 -5.80 -8.73 -25.25
CA ARG A 14 -6.98 -9.13 -26.03
C ARG A 14 -6.82 -8.82 -27.52
N SER A 15 -6.09 -7.76 -27.84
CA SER A 15 -5.78 -7.40 -29.23
C SER A 15 -4.93 -8.50 -29.89
N GLY A 16 -5.26 -8.87 -31.13
CA GLY A 16 -4.60 -9.94 -31.89
C GLY A 16 -3.18 -9.62 -32.36
N TRP A 17 -2.37 -9.02 -31.49
CA TRP A 17 -0.96 -8.77 -31.72
C TRP A 17 -0.20 -10.09 -31.80
N THR A 18 0.89 -10.09 -32.57
CA THR A 18 1.91 -11.13 -32.42
C THR A 18 2.71 -10.89 -31.13
N ASP A 19 3.35 -11.93 -30.60
CA ASP A 19 4.16 -11.82 -29.38
C ASP A 19 5.25 -10.74 -29.50
N ALA A 20 5.88 -10.62 -30.67
CA ALA A 20 6.89 -9.61 -30.95
C ALA A 20 6.33 -8.18 -30.93
N GLN A 21 5.11 -7.99 -31.47
CA GLN A 21 4.46 -6.68 -31.43
C GLN A 21 4.03 -6.31 -30.01
N LEU A 22 3.49 -7.27 -29.25
CA LEU A 22 3.11 -7.05 -27.87
C LEU A 22 4.32 -6.70 -27.01
N GLU A 23 5.45 -7.39 -27.21
CA GLU A 23 6.70 -7.08 -26.52
C GLU A 23 7.19 -5.66 -26.85
N GLU A 24 7.12 -5.25 -28.11
CA GLU A 24 7.50 -3.90 -28.53
C GLU A 24 6.58 -2.82 -27.95
N VAL A 25 5.26 -3.06 -27.95
CA VAL A 25 4.29 -2.15 -27.31
C VAL A 25 4.55 -2.03 -25.81
N VAL A 26 4.79 -3.15 -25.12
CA VAL A 26 5.11 -3.17 -23.69
C VAL A 26 6.45 -2.46 -23.42
N ARG A 27 7.45 -2.63 -24.30
CA ARG A 27 8.73 -1.93 -24.21
C ARG A 27 8.55 -0.42 -24.36
N LEU A 28 7.69 0.03 -25.27
CA LEU A 28 7.43 1.47 -25.48
C LEU A 28 6.62 2.08 -24.32
N LEU A 29 5.60 1.40 -23.81
CA LEU A 29 4.72 1.93 -22.76
C LEU A 29 5.31 1.81 -21.36
N TYR A 30 5.93 0.66 -21.03
CA TYR A 30 6.38 0.32 -19.69
C TYR A 30 7.90 0.20 -19.58
N GLY A 31 8.64 0.29 -20.69
CA GLY A 31 10.09 0.11 -20.74
C GLY A 31 10.52 -1.35 -20.86
N LYS A 32 9.86 -2.27 -20.14
CA LYS A 32 10.14 -3.71 -20.19
C LYS A 32 8.98 -4.54 -19.65
N ARG A 33 8.79 -5.75 -20.18
CA ARG A 33 7.89 -6.75 -19.59
C ARG A 33 8.47 -7.29 -18.28
N LEU A 34 7.77 -7.07 -17.17
CA LEU A 34 8.17 -7.59 -15.87
C LEU A 34 7.77 -9.05 -15.69
N GLN A 35 8.58 -9.80 -14.95
CA GLN A 35 8.25 -11.17 -14.57
C GLN A 35 7.18 -11.17 -13.48
N GLN A 36 6.14 -11.99 -13.63
CA GLN A 36 5.11 -12.13 -12.63
C GLN A 36 5.59 -13.00 -11.47
N LEU A 37 5.36 -12.56 -10.24
CA LEU A 37 5.68 -13.34 -9.04
C LEU A 37 4.67 -14.46 -8.86
N SER A 38 5.17 -15.65 -8.53
CA SER A 38 4.32 -16.75 -8.06
C SER A 38 3.76 -16.39 -6.68
N ILE A 39 2.43 -16.25 -6.62
CA ILE A 39 1.65 -16.04 -5.39
C ILE A 39 0.82 -17.32 -5.19
N ALA A 40 0.68 -17.77 -3.94
CA ALA A 40 -0.09 -18.98 -3.63
C ALA A 40 -1.55 -18.82 -4.05
N GLN A 41 -2.13 -19.83 -4.73
CA GLN A 41 -3.50 -19.76 -5.26
C GLN A 41 -4.53 -19.41 -4.18
N ARG A 42 -4.42 -20.01 -2.99
CA ARG A 42 -5.28 -19.70 -1.83
C ARG A 42 -5.34 -18.20 -1.48
N LEU A 43 -4.26 -17.45 -1.70
CA LEU A 43 -4.21 -16.01 -1.41
C LEU A 43 -4.91 -15.21 -2.52
N LEU A 44 -4.80 -15.67 -3.77
CA LEU A 44 -5.53 -15.10 -4.90
C LEU A 44 -7.03 -15.32 -4.72
N ASP A 45 -7.44 -16.53 -4.31
CA ASP A 45 -8.83 -16.87 -4.05
C ASP A 45 -9.38 -16.02 -2.89
N SER A 46 -8.63 -15.91 -1.79
CA SER A 46 -9.01 -15.06 -0.65
C SER A 46 -9.10 -13.56 -1.01
N ALA A 47 -8.21 -13.08 -1.88
CA ALA A 47 -8.28 -11.70 -2.39
C ALA A 47 -9.53 -11.48 -3.25
N GLN A 48 -9.86 -12.45 -4.10
CA GLN A 48 -11.05 -12.42 -4.93
C GLN A 48 -12.33 -12.45 -4.09
N GLU A 49 -12.42 -13.31 -3.07
CA GLU A 49 -13.53 -13.36 -2.10
C GLU A 49 -13.69 -12.03 -1.36
N ALA A 50 -12.58 -11.34 -1.07
CA ALA A 50 -12.57 -10.05 -0.39
C ALA A 50 -12.74 -8.84 -1.33
N ASP A 51 -13.06 -9.05 -2.61
CA ASP A 51 -13.28 -8.01 -3.63
C ASP A 51 -12.05 -7.09 -3.81
N PHE A 52 -10.86 -7.67 -3.99
CA PHE A 52 -9.67 -6.92 -4.43
C PHE A 52 -8.72 -7.75 -5.31
N GLU A 53 -7.97 -7.04 -6.16
CA GLU A 53 -6.97 -7.66 -7.03
C GLU A 53 -5.61 -7.77 -6.32
N LEU A 54 -4.97 -8.94 -6.45
CA LEU A 54 -3.62 -9.19 -5.96
C LEU A 54 -2.69 -9.56 -7.13
N LYS A 55 -1.75 -8.67 -7.44
CA LYS A 55 -0.72 -8.87 -8.47
C LYS A 55 0.66 -8.69 -7.86
N GLY A 56 1.63 -9.44 -8.39
CA GLY A 56 3.03 -9.35 -7.97
C GLY A 56 3.95 -9.37 -9.18
N PHE A 57 4.93 -8.47 -9.19
CA PHE A 57 5.93 -8.36 -10.25
C PHE A 57 7.33 -8.30 -9.66
N GLN A 58 8.29 -8.79 -10.43
CA GLN A 58 9.70 -8.82 -10.05
C GLN A 58 10.51 -7.89 -10.94
N MET A 59 11.27 -7.02 -10.29
CA MET A 59 12.31 -6.22 -10.91
C MET A 59 13.67 -6.78 -10.46
N VAL A 60 14.52 -7.11 -11.43
CA VAL A 60 15.86 -7.65 -11.18
C VAL A 60 16.92 -6.61 -11.51
N ALA A 61 17.99 -6.61 -10.74
CA ALA A 61 19.21 -5.86 -11.01
C ALA A 61 20.32 -6.84 -11.43
N GLN A 62 21.35 -6.30 -12.09
CA GLN A 62 22.55 -7.07 -12.40
C GLN A 62 23.27 -7.50 -11.11
N GLU A 63 23.88 -8.69 -11.13
CA GLU A 63 24.67 -9.16 -10.00
C GLU A 63 25.95 -8.32 -9.84
N GLU A 64 26.17 -7.80 -8.64
CA GLU A 64 27.38 -7.07 -8.28
C GLU A 64 28.43 -8.06 -7.74
N GLN A 65 29.70 -7.85 -8.09
CA GLN A 65 30.82 -8.64 -7.54
C GLN A 65 31.09 -8.32 -6.06
N CYS A 66 30.92 -7.05 -5.67
CA CYS A 66 31.31 -6.56 -4.35
C CYS A 66 30.16 -6.55 -3.33
N ARG A 67 28.91 -6.75 -3.77
CA ARG A 67 27.73 -6.66 -2.91
C ARG A 67 26.74 -7.78 -3.18
N ARG A 68 26.18 -8.31 -2.09
CA ARG A 68 25.09 -9.29 -2.17
C ARG A 68 23.78 -8.60 -2.58
N PRO A 69 22.89 -9.27 -3.32
CA PRO A 69 21.59 -8.73 -3.67
C PRO A 69 20.75 -8.38 -2.43
N ARG A 70 20.23 -7.15 -2.38
CA ARG A 70 19.29 -6.71 -1.33
C ARG A 70 17.85 -6.83 -1.84
N LYS A 71 17.30 -8.04 -1.78
CA LYS A 71 15.92 -8.31 -2.23
C LYS A 71 14.92 -7.80 -1.20
N VAL A 72 13.98 -6.96 -1.64
CA VAL A 72 12.86 -6.45 -0.83
C VAL A 72 11.58 -6.60 -1.64
N ARG A 73 10.50 -7.07 -1.02
CA ARG A 73 9.15 -7.09 -1.57
C ARG A 73 8.36 -5.96 -0.93
N VAL A 74 7.85 -5.08 -1.77
CA VAL A 74 7.01 -3.95 -1.38
C VAL A 74 5.60 -4.21 -1.89
N ALA A 75 4.59 -3.83 -1.11
CA ALA A 75 3.20 -3.84 -1.52
C ALA A 75 2.67 -2.40 -1.52
N ALA A 76 1.96 -2.03 -2.59
CA ALA A 76 1.20 -0.80 -2.67
C ALA A 76 -0.29 -1.16 -2.65
N ILE A 77 -1.04 -0.58 -1.73
CA ILE A 77 -2.46 -0.88 -1.52
C ILE A 77 -3.29 0.31 -1.97
N GLN A 78 -4.26 0.02 -2.83
CA GLN A 78 -5.28 0.96 -3.30
C GLN A 78 -6.67 0.40 -2.97
N ASN A 79 -7.58 1.26 -2.50
CA ASN A 79 -8.95 0.89 -2.17
C ASN A 79 -9.96 2.01 -2.46
N LYS A 80 -11.23 1.60 -2.58
CA LYS A 80 -12.40 2.50 -2.56
C LYS A 80 -12.88 2.73 -1.13
N ILE A 81 -13.62 3.82 -0.91
CA ILE A 81 -14.39 4.02 0.32
C ILE A 81 -15.43 2.92 0.48
N VAL A 82 -15.73 2.54 1.73
CA VAL A 82 -16.58 1.39 2.04
C VAL A 82 -18.01 1.80 2.34
N LEU A 83 -18.19 2.82 3.18
CA LEU A 83 -19.50 3.36 3.55
C LEU A 83 -19.78 4.67 2.82
N SER A 84 -21.05 5.08 2.79
CA SER A 84 -21.48 6.38 2.28
C SER A 84 -20.79 7.52 3.02
N THR A 85 -20.51 8.62 2.31
CA THR A 85 -19.91 9.83 2.88
C THR A 85 -20.81 10.53 3.91
N SER A 86 -22.12 10.22 3.92
CA SER A 86 -23.08 10.69 4.93
C SER A 86 -23.11 9.84 6.21
N ALA A 87 -22.40 8.72 6.26
CA ALA A 87 -22.34 7.88 7.46
C ALA A 87 -21.48 8.54 8.56
N PRO A 88 -21.60 8.13 9.84
CA PRO A 88 -20.76 8.65 10.91
C PRO A 88 -19.26 8.47 10.61
N VAL A 89 -18.45 9.49 10.88
CA VAL A 89 -17.00 9.55 10.59
C VAL A 89 -16.26 8.34 11.17
N GLN A 90 -16.56 7.98 12.42
CA GLN A 90 -15.97 6.83 13.08
C GLN A 90 -16.27 5.51 12.34
N ALA A 91 -17.53 5.29 11.94
CA ALA A 91 -17.93 4.09 11.20
C ALA A 91 -17.26 4.02 9.82
N GLN A 92 -17.12 5.16 9.13
CA GLN A 92 -16.38 5.23 7.85
C GLN A 92 -14.91 4.80 8.04
N ARG A 93 -14.23 5.32 9.07
CA ARG A 93 -12.84 4.97 9.38
C ARG A 93 -12.69 3.50 9.77
N GLU A 94 -13.55 2.97 10.62
CA GLU A 94 -13.52 1.56 11.03
C GLU A 94 -13.75 0.61 9.85
N ALA A 95 -14.66 0.95 8.94
CA ALA A 95 -14.88 0.19 7.72
C ALA A 95 -13.65 0.18 6.80
N LEU A 96 -12.95 1.31 6.70
CA LEU A 96 -11.68 1.42 5.98
C LEU A 96 -10.57 0.60 6.64
N HIS A 97 -10.43 0.69 7.97
CA HIS A 97 -9.48 -0.13 8.74
C HIS A 97 -9.72 -1.62 8.51
N HIS A 98 -10.97 -2.08 8.55
CA HIS A 98 -11.30 -3.48 8.31
C HIS A 98 -10.94 -3.92 6.87
N ARG A 99 -11.29 -3.13 5.84
CA ARG A 99 -10.98 -3.46 4.44
C ARG A 99 -9.48 -3.49 4.20
N VAL A 100 -8.77 -2.44 4.60
CA VAL A 100 -7.32 -2.30 4.40
C VAL A 100 -6.55 -3.31 5.24
N GLY A 101 -7.04 -3.64 6.44
CA GLY A 101 -6.47 -4.70 7.28
C GLY A 101 -6.41 -6.05 6.57
N LYS A 102 -7.47 -6.44 5.84
CA LYS A 102 -7.46 -7.67 5.01
C LYS A 102 -6.44 -7.60 3.88
N MET A 103 -6.31 -6.44 3.23
CA MET A 103 -5.33 -6.25 2.15
C MET A 103 -3.89 -6.30 2.69
N ILE A 104 -3.64 -5.70 3.86
CA ILE A 104 -2.34 -5.76 4.55
C ILE A 104 -2.02 -7.21 4.92
N ASP A 105 -2.98 -7.98 5.45
CA ASP A 105 -2.77 -9.40 5.79
C ASP A 105 -2.42 -10.22 4.55
N ALA A 106 -3.14 -10.03 3.44
CA ALA A 106 -2.84 -10.68 2.17
C ALA A 106 -1.45 -10.31 1.63
N ALA A 107 -1.09 -9.01 1.67
CA ALA A 107 0.24 -8.54 1.28
C ALA A 107 1.35 -9.13 2.15
N ALA A 108 1.14 -9.22 3.46
CA ALA A 108 2.10 -9.80 4.40
C ALA A 108 2.27 -11.31 4.18
N ARG A 109 1.18 -12.06 3.96
CA ARG A 109 1.23 -13.48 3.57
C ARG A 109 1.89 -13.70 2.21
N ALA A 110 1.72 -12.76 1.29
CA ALA A 110 2.47 -12.72 0.04
C ALA A 110 3.94 -12.32 0.24
N GLY A 111 4.41 -12.14 1.48
CA GLY A 111 5.81 -11.92 1.83
C GLY A 111 6.30 -10.48 1.68
N ALA A 112 5.39 -9.49 1.63
CA ALA A 112 5.78 -8.09 1.62
C ALA A 112 6.49 -7.71 2.94
N GLN A 113 7.56 -6.93 2.85
CA GLN A 113 8.26 -6.37 4.01
C GLN A 113 7.95 -4.88 4.23
N ILE A 114 7.47 -4.20 3.19
CA ILE A 114 7.07 -2.79 3.23
C ILE A 114 5.71 -2.66 2.55
N VAL A 115 4.80 -1.92 3.15
CA VAL A 115 3.43 -1.69 2.65
C VAL A 115 3.23 -0.19 2.67
N CYS A 116 2.75 0.32 1.54
CA CYS A 116 2.34 1.71 1.39
C CYS A 116 0.84 1.76 1.11
N LEU A 117 0.16 2.71 1.75
CA LEU A 117 -1.26 2.98 1.56
C LEU A 117 -1.42 4.27 0.74
N GLN A 118 -2.57 4.41 0.07
CA GLN A 118 -2.90 5.63 -0.66
C GLN A 118 -2.99 6.87 0.25
N GLU A 119 -2.88 8.05 -0.35
CA GLU A 119 -3.05 9.31 0.37
C GLU A 119 -4.44 9.39 1.04
N ALA A 120 -4.46 9.93 2.26
CA ALA A 120 -5.68 10.13 3.05
C ALA A 120 -6.59 8.87 3.11
N TRP A 121 -6.01 7.66 3.12
CA TRP A 121 -6.74 6.40 2.99
C TRP A 121 -7.81 6.14 4.06
N THR A 122 -7.77 6.85 5.20
CA THR A 122 -8.72 6.73 6.31
C THR A 122 -9.97 7.57 6.15
N MET A 123 -10.10 8.33 5.06
CA MET A 123 -11.23 9.22 4.82
C MET A 123 -11.62 9.31 3.34
N PRO A 124 -12.86 9.71 3.01
CA PRO A 124 -13.19 10.14 1.66
C PRO A 124 -12.40 11.39 1.28
N PHE A 125 -12.11 11.54 -0.02
CA PHE A 125 -11.39 12.70 -0.53
C PHE A 125 -12.32 13.93 -0.59
N ALA A 126 -12.54 14.56 0.56
CA ALA A 126 -13.56 15.59 0.75
C ALA A 126 -13.07 17.03 0.55
N PHE A 127 -11.79 17.24 0.25
CA PHE A 127 -11.20 18.59 0.09
C PHE A 127 -11.88 19.44 -0.99
N CYS A 128 -12.50 18.80 -1.99
CA CYS A 128 -13.24 19.48 -3.05
C CYS A 128 -14.50 20.22 -2.54
N THR A 129 -15.05 19.82 -1.39
CA THR A 129 -16.24 20.45 -0.80
C THR A 129 -15.95 21.83 -0.21
N ARG A 130 -14.69 22.06 0.21
CA ARG A 130 -14.28 23.23 1.03
C ARG A 130 -15.03 23.34 2.37
N GLU A 131 -15.81 22.33 2.73
CA GLU A 131 -16.53 22.27 3.99
C GLU A 131 -15.58 21.86 5.12
N ARG A 132 -15.83 22.40 6.32
CA ARG A 132 -15.01 22.08 7.49
C ARG A 132 -15.53 20.84 8.23
N LEU A 133 -16.83 20.80 8.50
CA LEU A 133 -17.48 19.70 9.19
C LEU A 133 -18.28 18.87 8.18
N PRO A 134 -18.32 17.54 8.32
CA PRO A 134 -17.68 16.74 9.37
C PRO A 134 -16.20 16.39 9.07
N TRP A 135 -15.64 16.85 7.95
CA TRP A 135 -14.35 16.36 7.43
C TRP A 135 -13.15 16.56 8.37
N THR A 136 -13.13 17.65 9.14
CA THR A 136 -12.08 17.89 10.14
C THR A 136 -12.07 16.90 11.30
N GLU A 137 -13.17 16.16 11.53
CA GLU A 137 -13.23 15.10 12.56
C GLU A 137 -12.42 13.85 12.18
N PHE A 138 -12.04 13.69 10.91
CA PHE A 138 -11.07 12.66 10.50
C PHE A 138 -9.64 12.98 10.96
N GLY A 139 -9.37 14.23 11.37
CA GLY A 139 -8.08 14.62 11.93
C GLY A 139 -7.78 13.86 13.21
N GLU A 140 -6.60 13.26 13.29
CA GLU A 140 -6.17 12.46 14.44
C GLU A 140 -4.69 12.69 14.75
N SER A 141 -4.27 12.34 15.97
CA SER A 141 -2.86 12.39 16.36
C SER A 141 -2.05 11.44 15.50
N ALA A 142 -0.95 11.92 14.93
CA ALA A 142 -0.07 11.08 14.13
C ALA A 142 0.64 10.00 14.96
N GLU A 143 0.89 10.26 16.25
CA GLU A 143 1.62 9.34 17.15
C GLU A 143 0.66 8.38 17.88
N ASP A 144 -0.46 8.89 18.38
CA ASP A 144 -1.36 8.15 19.28
C ASP A 144 -2.77 7.91 18.73
N GLY A 145 -2.99 8.33 17.49
CA GLY A 145 -4.27 8.20 16.79
C GLY A 145 -4.69 6.73 16.62
N PRO A 146 -6.00 6.49 16.45
CA PRO A 146 -6.53 5.13 16.33
C PRO A 146 -5.94 4.40 15.12
N THR A 147 -5.70 5.09 13.99
CA THR A 147 -5.07 4.46 12.82
C THR A 147 -3.61 4.09 13.07
N THR A 148 -2.83 4.92 13.74
CA THR A 148 -1.43 4.60 14.07
C THR A 148 -1.35 3.38 14.98
N LYS A 149 -2.24 3.29 15.97
CA LYS A 149 -2.35 2.11 16.85
C LYS A 149 -2.74 0.86 16.07
N PHE A 150 -3.78 0.96 15.23
CA PHE A 150 -4.22 -0.13 14.35
C PHE A 150 -3.07 -0.66 13.46
N LEU A 151 -2.35 0.23 12.77
CA LEU A 151 -1.22 -0.15 11.93
C LEU A 151 -0.06 -0.73 12.74
N SER A 152 0.21 -0.19 13.93
CA SER A 152 1.25 -0.69 14.83
C SER A 152 0.95 -2.10 15.33
N GLU A 153 -0.31 -2.41 15.60
CA GLU A 153 -0.74 -3.75 15.98
C GLU A 153 -0.57 -4.74 14.81
N LEU A 154 -0.97 -4.36 13.60
CA LEU A 154 -0.76 -5.19 12.40
C LEU A 154 0.72 -5.44 12.13
N ALA A 155 1.56 -4.42 12.25
CA ALA A 155 3.01 -4.51 12.06
C ALA A 155 3.71 -5.48 13.02
N ARG A 156 3.18 -5.65 14.24
CA ARG A 156 3.79 -6.51 15.28
C ARG A 156 3.41 -7.98 15.13
N ARG A 157 2.42 -8.32 14.31
CA ARG A 157 1.97 -9.70 14.15
C ARG A 157 3.03 -10.53 13.41
N PRO A 158 3.48 -11.67 13.96
CA PRO A 158 4.35 -12.58 13.23
C PRO A 158 3.56 -13.30 12.14
N PHE A 159 3.91 -13.07 10.87
CA PHE A 159 3.28 -13.73 9.73
C PHE A 159 3.94 -15.09 9.50
N VAL A 160 3.31 -16.16 9.99
CA VAL A 160 3.79 -17.54 9.82
C VAL A 160 3.05 -18.18 8.65
N GLU A 161 3.61 -18.05 7.44
CA GLU A 161 3.30 -18.98 6.36
C GLU A 161 4.60 -19.63 5.88
N HIS A 162 4.65 -20.97 6.01
CA HIS A 162 5.74 -21.83 5.59
C HIS A 162 6.09 -21.60 4.11
N SER A 163 7.09 -20.77 3.86
CA SER A 163 7.87 -20.81 2.62
C SER A 163 9.25 -21.29 3.00
N SER A 164 9.56 -22.53 2.62
CA SER A 164 10.86 -23.17 2.78
C SER A 164 11.92 -22.41 1.98
N ARG A 165 12.33 -21.23 2.46
CA ARG A 165 13.51 -20.50 2.02
C ARG A 165 13.92 -19.58 3.16
N HIS A 166 14.80 -20.11 3.99
CA HIS A 166 15.49 -19.40 5.05
C HIS A 166 16.23 -18.20 4.43
N PHE A 167 15.65 -17.00 4.51
CA PHE A 167 16.38 -15.76 4.26
C PHE A 167 16.92 -15.26 5.61
N PRO A 168 18.24 -15.15 5.77
CA PRO A 168 18.80 -14.70 7.04
C PRO A 168 18.50 -13.21 7.21
N HIS A 169 17.75 -12.92 8.28
CA HIS A 169 17.69 -11.64 9.00
C HIS A 169 16.98 -10.47 8.32
N GLY A 170 15.80 -10.18 8.86
CA GLY A 170 15.13 -8.89 8.75
C GLY A 170 13.77 -8.98 9.45
N ARG A 171 13.72 -8.66 10.75
CA ARG A 171 12.43 -8.31 11.37
C ARG A 171 11.81 -7.21 10.51
N GLY A 172 10.57 -7.42 10.05
CA GLY A 172 9.84 -6.42 9.28
C GLY A 172 9.68 -5.16 10.11
N ASP A 173 10.55 -4.17 9.90
CA ASP A 173 10.43 -2.84 10.47
C ASP A 173 9.38 -2.08 9.66
N TRP A 174 8.10 -2.34 9.92
CA TRP A 174 7.00 -1.56 9.38
C TRP A 174 6.97 -0.21 10.07
N LYS A 175 7.62 0.78 9.46
CA LYS A 175 7.58 2.16 9.92
C LYS A 175 6.61 2.90 9.01
N ASN A 176 5.53 3.39 9.61
CA ASN A 176 4.68 4.42 9.03
C ASN A 176 5.56 5.55 8.48
N ALA A 177 5.02 6.43 7.64
CA ALA A 177 5.73 7.57 7.04
C ALA A 177 6.35 8.58 8.06
N GLN A 178 6.40 8.23 9.35
CA GLN A 178 7.26 8.82 10.37
C GLN A 178 8.51 7.95 10.58
N LYS A 179 9.63 8.40 9.99
CA LYS A 179 10.95 7.75 10.07
C LYS A 179 11.39 7.55 11.54
N SER A 180 11.57 6.31 11.98
CA SER A 180 12.31 5.97 13.21
C SER A 180 13.47 4.99 12.91
N HIS A 181 14.61 5.09 13.60
CA HIS A 181 15.84 4.29 13.34
C HIS A 181 15.96 3.11 14.33
N PRO A 182 16.68 1.99 14.06
CA PRO A 182 16.60 0.75 14.85
C PRO A 182 17.30 0.74 16.22
N ALA A 183 17.70 1.89 16.77
CA ALA A 183 18.58 1.95 17.94
C ALA A 183 18.03 2.76 19.13
N GLY A 184 16.70 2.85 19.27
CA GLY A 184 16.05 3.46 20.45
C GLY A 184 16.39 4.94 20.73
N ARG A 185 17.17 5.60 19.86
CA ARG A 185 17.48 7.03 19.94
C ARG A 185 16.68 7.78 18.89
N ARG A 186 15.77 8.62 19.37
CA ARG A 186 15.03 9.61 18.60
C ARG A 186 16.03 10.56 17.94
N LEU A 187 15.99 10.67 16.61
CA LEU A 187 16.61 11.78 15.91
C LEU A 187 15.74 13.02 16.18
N GLN A 188 16.20 13.92 17.04
CA GLN A 188 15.69 15.29 17.03
C GLN A 188 15.95 15.85 15.62
N ARG A 189 14.90 16.25 14.92
CA ARG A 189 15.03 17.17 13.79
C ARG A 189 14.45 18.50 14.21
N GLY A 190 15.26 19.54 14.01
CA GLY A 190 14.99 20.90 14.41
C GLY A 190 13.63 21.39 13.94
N ALA A 191 13.00 22.18 14.81
CA ALA A 191 11.83 22.95 14.47
C ALA A 191 12.10 23.76 13.19
N CYS A 192 11.29 23.56 12.15
CA CYS A 192 10.98 24.67 11.27
C CYS A 192 10.14 25.64 12.11
N PRO A 193 10.58 26.89 12.33
CA PRO A 193 9.76 27.86 13.02
C PRO A 193 8.57 28.19 12.11
N VAL A 194 7.38 27.73 12.48
CA VAL A 194 6.15 28.28 11.91
C VAL A 194 5.99 29.65 12.53
N ALA A 195 6.37 30.69 11.79
CA ALA A 195 6.08 32.06 12.14
C ALA A 195 4.56 32.18 12.35
N ALA A 196 4.17 32.50 13.58
CA ALA A 196 2.81 32.84 13.94
C ALA A 196 2.45 34.20 13.30
N GLY A 197 1.98 34.16 12.05
CA GLY A 197 1.37 35.30 11.38
C GLY A 197 -0.16 35.23 11.53
N ARG A 198 -0.72 36.01 12.45
CA ARG A 198 -2.15 36.31 12.52
C ARG A 198 -2.60 36.90 11.18
N ALA A 199 -3.48 36.22 10.44
CA ALA A 199 -4.30 36.87 9.43
C ALA A 199 -5.58 37.37 10.13
N LYS A 200 -5.69 38.69 10.30
CA LYS A 200 -6.94 39.40 10.56
C LYS A 200 -7.57 39.72 9.21
N LEU A 201 -8.91 39.56 9.17
CA LEU A 201 -9.88 39.87 8.10
C LEU A 201 -9.90 38.89 6.92
#